data_AF-U7R062-F1
#
_entry.id   AF-U7R062-F1
#
_cell.length_a   1.000
_cell.length_b   1.000
_cell.length_c   1.000
_cell.angle_alpha   90.00
_cell.angle_beta   90.00
_cell.angle_gamma   90.00
#
_symmetry.space_group_name_H-M   'P 1'
#
loop_
_entity.id
_entity.type
_entity.pdbx_description
1 polymer ?
#
loop_
_entity_poly.entity_id
_entity_poly.type
_entity_poly.pdbx_seq_one_letter_code
_entity_poly.pdbx_strand_id
1 'polypeptide(L)'
;MLNIQPKLKQVTALNMLRTEWKKHRTFLLSASVGFGKTAIAAFIADGFVSHGMRVMFVAPYTVLLDQTATRFVEYGLPADQISYVWRNHPLHDPDRLIQIASADTLIRREFPDNIDLLIIDEAHMKRRKLLEIIRDSDIRVVGLSGTPFAAWMGKYYEKL
;
A
#
# COMPACT_ATOMS: atom_id res chain seq x y z
N MET A 1 8.86 7.14 14.07
CA MET A 1 9.85 7.78 13.18
C MET A 1 10.67 6.66 12.57
N LEU A 2 10.75 6.61 11.24
CA LEU A 2 11.42 5.53 10.52
C LEU A 2 12.95 5.59 10.67
N ASN A 3 13.58 4.42 10.59
CA ASN A 3 15.04 4.21 10.64
C ASN A 3 15.74 4.51 9.31
N ILE A 4 15.00 4.98 8.30
CA ILE A 4 15.50 5.28 6.96
C ILE A 4 15.22 6.74 6.59
N GLN A 5 16.08 7.31 5.75
CA GLN A 5 15.90 8.64 5.18
C GLN A 5 15.45 8.54 3.72
N PRO A 6 14.46 9.34 3.29
CA PRO A 6 13.99 9.29 1.92
C PRO A 6 15.07 9.86 0.97
N LYS A 7 15.32 9.15 -0.14
CA LYS A 7 16.16 9.66 -1.23
C LYS A 7 15.49 10.88 -1.87
N LEU A 8 16.27 11.75 -2.53
CA LEU A 8 15.73 12.97 -3.16
C LEU A 8 14.50 12.72 -4.04
N LYS A 9 14.53 11.67 -4.89
CA LYS A 9 13.39 11.31 -5.75
C LYS A 9 12.15 10.86 -4.95
N GLN A 10 12.35 10.22 -3.81
CA GLN A 10 11.27 9.81 -2.91
C GLN A 10 10.68 11.03 -2.19
N VAL A 11 11.50 12.00 -1.77
CA VAL A 11 11.04 13.27 -1.21
C VAL A 11 10.14 14.01 -2.21
N THR A 12 10.57 14.12 -3.46
CA THR A 12 9.76 14.73 -4.52
C THR A 12 8.43 14.02 -4.68
N ALA A 13 8.42 12.69 -4.78
CA ALA A 13 7.19 11.91 -4.92
C ALA A 13 6.25 12.08 -3.72
N LEU A 14 6.77 12.04 -2.49
CA LEU A 14 5.98 12.23 -1.28
C LEU A 14 5.40 13.65 -1.19
N ASN A 15 6.15 14.68 -1.60
CA ASN A 15 5.65 16.06 -1.61
C ASN A 15 4.58 16.28 -2.69
N MET A 16 4.74 15.69 -3.87
CA MET A 16 3.71 15.70 -4.91
C MET A 16 2.43 15.01 -4.41
N LEU A 17 2.57 13.84 -3.79
CA LEU A 17 1.47 13.09 -3.20
C LEU A 17 0.74 13.94 -2.13
N ARG A 18 1.48 14.57 -1.22
CA ARG A 18 0.91 15.44 -0.17
C ARG A 18 0.16 16.65 -0.74
N THR A 19 0.69 17.29 -1.77
CA THR A 19 0.10 18.49 -2.39
C THR A 19 -1.25 18.16 -3.05
N GLU A 20 -1.35 16.98 -3.65
CA GLU A 20 -2.53 16.55 -4.37
C GLU A 20 -3.50 15.71 -3.51
N TRP A 21 -3.09 15.34 -2.28
CA TRP A 21 -3.82 14.44 -1.40
C TRP A 21 -5.28 14.86 -1.18
N LYS A 22 -5.55 16.15 -0.98
CA LYS A 22 -6.91 16.62 -0.74
C LYS A 22 -7.80 16.63 -1.99
N LYS A 23 -7.21 16.61 -3.19
CA LYS A 23 -7.92 16.76 -4.47
C LYS A 23 -8.32 15.43 -5.10
N HIS A 24 -7.52 14.40 -4.87
CA HIS A 24 -7.68 13.10 -5.54
C HIS A 24 -7.72 11.98 -4.54
N ARG A 25 -8.62 11.01 -4.73
CA ARG A 25 -8.75 9.83 -3.85
C ARG A 25 -7.71 8.77 -4.16
N THR A 26 -7.35 8.61 -5.44
CA THR A 26 -6.53 7.51 -5.93
C THR A 26 -5.30 8.00 -6.69
N PHE A 27 -4.14 7.45 -6.34
CA PHE A 27 -2.84 7.85 -6.87
C PHE A 27 -2.10 6.64 -7.42
N LEU A 28 -1.36 6.83 -8.50
CA LEU A 28 -0.43 5.84 -9.02
C LEU A 28 0.97 6.46 -9.09
N LEU A 29 1.91 5.92 -8.31
CA LEU A 29 3.30 6.36 -8.32
C LEU A 29 4.12 5.46 -9.24
N SER A 30 4.77 6.07 -10.24
CA SER A 30 5.80 5.42 -11.03
C SER A 30 7.09 5.30 -10.22
N ALA A 31 7.43 4.07 -9.84
CA ALA A 31 8.55 3.74 -8.99
C ALA A 31 9.28 2.52 -9.59
N SER A 32 10.21 2.79 -10.50
CA SER A 32 11.02 1.77 -11.18
C SER A 32 11.80 0.88 -10.19
N VAL A 33 12.30 -0.26 -10.67
CA VAL A 33 13.17 -1.13 -9.87
C VAL A 33 14.36 -0.31 -9.35
N GLY A 34 14.66 -0.44 -8.05
CA GLY A 34 15.69 0.36 -7.37
C GLY A 34 15.24 1.72 -6.83
N PHE A 35 14.01 2.19 -7.17
CA PHE A 35 13.41 3.39 -6.57
C PHE A 35 13.16 3.25 -5.06
N GLY A 36 12.99 2.00 -4.59
CA GLY A 36 12.64 1.70 -3.21
C GLY A 36 11.14 1.81 -2.96
N LYS A 37 10.33 1.08 -3.76
CA LYS A 37 8.87 1.00 -3.61
C LYS A 37 8.44 0.65 -2.18
N THR A 38 9.09 -0.35 -1.59
CA THR A 38 8.81 -0.75 -0.21
C THR A 38 9.15 0.35 0.80
N ALA A 39 10.21 1.13 0.55
CA ALA A 39 10.59 2.26 1.43
C ALA A 39 9.58 3.42 1.33
N ILE A 40 9.15 3.80 0.11
CA ILE A 40 8.10 4.83 -0.04
C ILE A 40 6.76 4.36 0.54
N ALA A 41 6.41 3.08 0.39
CA ALA A 41 5.25 2.50 1.06
C ALA A 41 5.34 2.64 2.58
N ALA A 42 6.52 2.38 3.17
CA ALA A 42 6.73 2.55 4.61
C ALA A 42 6.61 4.01 5.06
N PHE A 43 7.16 4.98 4.29
CA PHE A 43 6.98 6.41 4.57
C PHE A 43 5.51 6.84 4.54
N ILE A 44 4.74 6.32 3.58
CA ILE A 44 3.32 6.61 3.49
C ILE A 44 2.58 5.96 4.68
N ALA A 45 2.87 4.69 4.97
CA ALA A 45 2.23 3.94 6.05
C ALA A 45 2.52 4.58 7.43
N ASP A 46 3.77 4.98 7.73
CA ASP A 46 4.15 5.66 8.97
C ASP A 46 3.34 6.95 9.19
N GLY A 47 3.10 7.71 8.11
CA GLY A 47 2.27 8.91 8.16
C GLY A 47 0.83 8.65 8.60
N PHE A 48 0.26 7.49 8.26
CA PHE A 48 -1.10 7.11 8.65
C PHE A 48 -1.12 6.46 10.05
N VAL A 49 -0.23 5.49 10.27
CA VAL A 49 -0.13 4.75 11.53
C VAL A 49 0.17 5.67 12.71
N SER A 50 1.02 6.69 12.52
CA SER A 50 1.30 7.70 13.56
C SER A 50 0.07 8.53 13.97
N HIS A 51 -1.00 8.53 13.17
CA HIS A 51 -2.28 9.16 13.48
C HIS A 51 -3.37 8.14 13.87
N GLY A 52 -2.99 6.89 14.15
CA GLY A 52 -3.93 5.83 14.51
C GLY A 52 -4.79 5.33 13.35
N MET A 53 -4.41 5.63 12.11
CA MET A 53 -5.15 5.24 10.90
C MET A 53 -4.66 3.88 10.39
N ARG A 54 -5.59 3.06 9.91
CA ARG A 54 -5.33 1.68 9.46
C ARG A 54 -4.96 1.63 7.98
N VAL A 55 -3.86 0.96 7.69
CA VAL A 55 -3.30 0.81 6.35
C VAL A 55 -3.35 -0.66 5.93
N MET A 56 -3.87 -0.93 4.73
CA MET A 56 -3.76 -2.21 4.06
C MET A 56 -2.67 -2.14 2.99
N PHE A 57 -1.58 -2.88 3.15
CA PHE A 57 -0.58 -3.08 2.11
C PHE A 57 -0.83 -4.39 1.36
N VAL A 58 -0.90 -4.32 0.03
CA VAL A 58 -1.15 -5.45 -0.84
C VAL A 58 0.09 -5.78 -1.66
N ALA A 59 0.74 -6.90 -1.33
CA ALA A 59 1.79 -7.47 -2.13
C ALA A 59 1.21 -8.26 -3.33
N PRO A 60 1.94 -8.41 -4.45
CA PRO A 60 1.42 -9.12 -5.62
C PRO A 60 1.21 -10.62 -5.36
N TYR A 61 2.02 -11.23 -4.48
CA TYR A 61 2.01 -12.67 -4.18
C TYR A 61 2.21 -12.95 -2.68
N THR A 62 1.64 -14.04 -2.19
CA THR A 62 1.72 -14.45 -0.77
C THR A 62 3.15 -14.74 -0.31
N VAL A 63 4.02 -15.25 -1.19
CA VAL A 63 5.42 -15.56 -0.86
C VAL A 63 6.24 -14.31 -0.48
N LEU A 64 5.76 -13.11 -0.81
CA LEU A 64 6.45 -11.85 -0.50
C LEU A 64 6.01 -11.23 0.83
N LEU A 65 4.98 -11.75 1.50
CA LEU A 65 4.42 -11.10 2.69
C LEU A 65 5.43 -11.02 3.83
N ASP A 66 6.15 -12.11 4.11
CA ASP A 66 7.17 -12.13 5.15
C ASP A 66 8.33 -11.19 4.85
N GLN A 67 8.73 -11.13 3.57
CA GLN A 67 9.76 -10.19 3.13
C GLN A 67 9.29 -8.74 3.30
N THR A 68 8.05 -8.42 2.93
CA THR A 68 7.48 -7.09 3.10
C THR A 68 7.40 -6.70 4.58
N ALA A 69 6.86 -7.59 5.43
CA ALA A 69 6.75 -7.34 6.86
C ALA A 69 8.13 -7.11 7.49
N THR A 70 9.11 -7.95 7.17
CA THR A 70 10.49 -7.81 7.64
C THR A 70 11.06 -6.45 7.23
N ARG A 71 10.90 -6.04 5.97
CA ARG A 71 11.35 -4.73 5.50
C ARG A 71 10.66 -3.57 6.21
N PHE A 72 9.37 -3.67 6.47
CA PHE A 72 8.63 -2.65 7.22
C PHE A 72 9.19 -2.47 8.64
N VAL A 73 9.46 -3.58 9.33
CA VAL A 73 10.09 -3.55 10.66
C VAL A 73 11.52 -2.98 10.60
N GLU A 74 12.34 -3.40 9.64
CA GLU A 74 13.69 -2.86 9.43
C GLU A 74 13.67 -1.34 9.21
N TYR A 75 12.67 -0.85 8.47
CA TYR A 75 12.45 0.58 8.23
C TYR A 75 11.91 1.31 9.45
N GLY A 76 11.49 0.62 10.51
CA GLY A 76 11.06 1.22 11.77
C GLY A 76 9.55 1.30 11.95
N LEU A 77 8.74 0.60 11.14
CA LEU A 77 7.33 0.43 11.45
C LEU A 77 7.16 -0.52 12.65
N PRO A 78 6.20 -0.24 13.55
CA PRO A 78 6.03 -1.00 14.79
C PRO A 78 5.59 -2.44 14.49
N ALA A 79 6.45 -3.41 14.86
CA ALA A 79 6.23 -4.83 14.57
C ALA A 79 4.96 -5.39 15.24
N ASP A 80 4.62 -4.88 16.42
CA ASP A 80 3.40 -5.21 17.18
C ASP A 80 2.12 -4.72 16.48
N GLN A 81 2.23 -3.78 15.54
CA GLN A 81 1.12 -3.25 14.75
C GLN A 81 0.98 -3.92 13.38
N ILE A 82 1.79 -4.94 13.06
CA ILE A 82 1.70 -5.66 11.78
C ILE A 82 0.83 -6.90 11.94
N SER A 83 -0.20 -7.03 11.09
CA SER A 83 -1.05 -8.20 10.97
C SER A 83 -0.94 -8.80 9.57
N TYR A 84 -0.94 -10.13 9.51
CA TYR A 84 -0.94 -10.87 8.26
C TYR A 84 -2.37 -11.29 7.89
N VAL A 85 -2.91 -10.72 6.83
CA VAL A 85 -4.22 -11.09 6.29
C VAL A 85 -4.06 -12.35 5.43
N TRP A 86 -3.91 -13.49 6.10
CA TRP A 86 -3.86 -14.82 5.50
C TRP A 86 -4.65 -15.81 6.36
N ARG A 87 -5.13 -16.93 5.78
CA ARG A 87 -6.03 -17.86 6.47
C ARG A 87 -5.23 -18.59 7.54
N ASN A 88 -5.71 -18.53 8.78
CA ASN A 88 -5.11 -19.19 9.94
C ASN A 88 -3.66 -18.78 10.22
N HIS A 89 -3.25 -17.57 9.82
CA HIS A 89 -1.93 -17.08 10.17
C HIS A 89 -1.87 -16.78 11.67
N PRO A 90 -0.86 -17.28 12.42
CA PRO A 90 -0.77 -17.07 13.87
C PRO A 90 -0.72 -15.60 14.29
N LEU A 91 -0.24 -14.73 13.40
CA LEU A 91 -0.11 -13.29 13.60
C LEU A 91 -1.23 -12.48 12.90
N HIS A 92 -2.36 -13.11 12.58
CA HIS A 92 -3.53 -12.38 12.08
C HIS A 92 -4.27 -11.70 13.23
N ASP A 93 -4.39 -10.38 13.14
CA ASP A 93 -5.05 -9.55 14.14
C ASP A 93 -5.69 -8.33 13.43
N PRO A 94 -7.04 -8.28 13.32
CA PRO A 94 -7.72 -7.22 12.60
C PRO A 94 -7.64 -5.85 13.30
N ASP A 95 -7.30 -5.80 14.60
CA ASP A 95 -7.26 -4.56 15.36
C ASP A 95 -5.95 -3.78 15.13
N ARG A 96 -4.90 -4.46 14.65
CA ARG A 96 -3.62 -3.86 14.30
C ARG A 96 -3.73 -2.83 13.17
N LEU A 97 -2.88 -1.81 13.22
CA LEU A 97 -2.94 -0.68 12.27
C LEU A 97 -2.37 -1.01 10.88
N ILE A 98 -1.45 -1.97 10.77
CA ILE A 98 -0.80 -2.33 9.49
C ILE A 98 -1.24 -3.73 9.10
N GLN A 99 -2.12 -3.82 8.10
CA GLN A 99 -2.60 -5.08 7.54
C GLN A 99 -1.80 -5.39 6.27
N ILE A 100 -1.13 -6.55 6.22
CA ILE A 100 -0.35 -6.98 5.05
C ILE A 100 -1.05 -8.19 4.43
N ALA A 101 -1.46 -8.05 3.17
CA ALA A 101 -2.18 -9.07 2.42
C ALA A 101 -1.53 -9.30 1.06
N SER A 102 -1.78 -10.46 0.46
CA SER A 102 -1.52 -10.64 -0.97
C SER A 102 -2.77 -10.36 -1.79
N ALA A 103 -2.58 -9.93 -3.04
CA ALA A 103 -3.68 -9.76 -3.97
C ALA A 103 -4.51 -11.04 -4.13
N ASP A 104 -3.85 -12.21 -4.17
CA ASP A 104 -4.49 -13.52 -4.26
C ASP A 104 -5.33 -13.87 -3.01
N THR A 105 -4.97 -13.33 -1.85
CA THR A 105 -5.77 -13.52 -0.62
C THR A 105 -7.00 -12.62 -0.62
N LEU A 106 -6.85 -11.36 -1.03
CA LEU A 106 -7.95 -10.39 -1.03
C LEU A 106 -9.05 -10.73 -2.05
N ILE A 107 -8.72 -11.35 -3.19
CA ILE A 107 -9.74 -11.77 -4.17
C ILE A 107 -10.71 -12.83 -3.64
N ARG A 108 -10.37 -13.51 -2.53
CA ARG A 108 -11.17 -14.60 -1.90
C ARG A 108 -11.88 -14.16 -0.62
N ARG A 109 -11.84 -12.87 -0.28
CA ARG A 109 -12.36 -12.33 0.97
C ARG A 109 -13.20 -11.08 0.73
N GLU A 110 -14.05 -10.78 1.71
CA GLU A 110 -14.62 -9.45 1.82
C GLU A 110 -13.51 -8.48 2.26
N PHE A 111 -13.51 -7.30 1.65
CA PHE A 111 -12.55 -6.26 1.99
C PHE A 111 -13.04 -5.56 3.27
N PRO A 112 -12.19 -5.34 4.29
CA PRO A 112 -12.62 -4.71 5.53
C PRO A 112 -13.10 -3.27 5.29
N ASP A 113 -14.14 -2.85 6.02
CA ASP A 113 -14.72 -1.50 5.96
C ASP A 113 -13.94 -0.47 6.80
N ASN A 114 -12.98 -0.94 7.60
CA ASN A 114 -12.21 -0.14 8.55
C ASN A 114 -10.77 0.17 8.08
N ILE A 115 -10.51 0.21 6.77
CA ILE A 115 -9.20 0.58 6.21
C ILE A 115 -9.24 2.04 5.73
N ASP A 116 -8.32 2.88 6.22
CA ASP A 116 -8.22 4.28 5.81
C ASP A 116 -7.38 4.49 4.55
N LEU A 117 -6.42 3.60 4.30
CA LEU A 117 -5.52 3.64 3.15
C LEU A 117 -5.23 2.25 2.60
N LEU A 118 -5.41 2.09 1.29
CA LEU A 118 -4.99 0.92 0.53
C LEU A 118 -3.73 1.23 -0.30
N ILE A 119 -2.64 0.54 0.00
CA ILE A 119 -1.40 0.58 -0.79
C ILE A 119 -1.32 -0.69 -1.63
N ILE A 120 -1.18 -0.57 -2.95
CA ILE A 120 -1.10 -1.72 -3.87
C ILE A 120 0.27 -1.74 -4.52
N ASP A 121 1.09 -2.73 -4.19
CA ASP A 121 2.35 -2.97 -4.89
C ASP A 121 2.13 -3.75 -6.19
N GLU A 122 2.97 -3.46 -7.18
CA GLU A 122 2.78 -3.86 -8.57
C GLU A 122 1.35 -3.61 -9.08
N ALA A 123 0.87 -2.38 -8.89
CA ALA A 123 -0.46 -1.94 -9.28
C ALA A 123 -0.78 -2.14 -10.78
N HIS A 124 0.21 -2.34 -11.63
CA HIS A 124 0.04 -2.70 -13.04
C HIS A 124 -0.49 -4.14 -13.24
N MET A 125 -0.42 -5.00 -12.22
CA MET A 125 -1.00 -6.33 -12.26
C MET A 125 -2.51 -6.26 -12.10
N LYS A 126 -3.24 -6.54 -13.17
CA LYS A 126 -4.70 -6.41 -13.20
C LYS A 126 -5.36 -7.48 -12.32
N ARG A 127 -6.00 -7.05 -11.22
CA ARG A 127 -6.76 -7.93 -10.32
C ARG A 127 -8.19 -7.40 -10.17
N ARG A 128 -9.17 -8.11 -10.74
CA ARG A 128 -10.56 -7.64 -10.84
C ARG A 128 -11.12 -7.14 -9.50
N LYS A 129 -10.99 -7.92 -8.42
CA LYS A 129 -11.50 -7.54 -7.10
C LYS A 129 -10.87 -6.26 -6.54
N LEU A 130 -9.57 -6.05 -6.75
CA LEU A 130 -8.91 -4.81 -6.32
C LEU A 130 -9.43 -3.61 -7.13
N LEU A 131 -9.65 -3.77 -8.43
CA LEU A 131 -10.25 -2.74 -9.26
C LEU A 131 -11.69 -2.41 -8.87
N GLU A 132 -12.47 -3.42 -8.49
CA GLU A 132 -13.82 -3.25 -7.91
C GLU A 132 -13.74 -2.49 -6.59
N ILE A 133 -12.83 -2.84 -5.67
CA ILE A 133 -12.62 -2.09 -4.41
C ILE A 133 -12.28 -0.63 -4.71
N ILE A 134 -11.37 -0.36 -5.64
CA ILE A 134 -11.00 1.01 -6.00
C ILE A 134 -12.20 1.78 -6.56
N ARG A 135 -13.02 1.15 -7.41
CA ARG A 135 -14.15 1.79 -8.09
C ARG A 135 -15.34 2.00 -7.17
N ASP A 136 -15.65 1.01 -6.33
CA ASP A 136 -16.92 0.88 -5.62
C ASP A 136 -16.84 1.33 -4.15
N SER A 137 -15.70 1.84 -3.71
CA SER A 137 -15.52 2.36 -2.34
C SER A 137 -14.81 3.72 -2.31
N ASP A 138 -15.01 4.44 -1.21
CA ASP A 138 -14.41 5.77 -0.98
C ASP A 138 -13.00 5.70 -0.36
N ILE A 139 -12.42 4.51 -0.24
CA ILE A 139 -11.08 4.33 0.32
C ILE A 139 -10.02 5.10 -0.48
N ARG A 140 -9.04 5.66 0.23
CA ARG A 140 -7.84 6.25 -0.38
C ARG A 140 -6.94 5.15 -0.91
N VAL A 141 -6.39 5.34 -2.11
CA VAL A 141 -5.55 4.32 -2.75
C VAL A 141 -4.25 4.91 -3.26
N VAL A 142 -3.15 4.22 -2.98
CA VAL A 142 -1.84 4.48 -3.61
C VAL A 142 -1.36 3.21 -4.28
N GLY A 143 -1.36 3.20 -5.61
CA GLY A 143 -0.71 2.18 -6.41
C GLY A 143 0.78 2.49 -6.59
N LEU A 144 1.63 1.47 -6.48
CA LEU A 144 3.06 1.55 -6.78
C LEU A 144 3.34 0.65 -7.98
N SER A 145 4.00 1.17 -9.01
CA SER A 145 4.36 0.37 -10.18
C SER A 145 5.70 0.76 -10.77
N GLY A 146 6.51 -0.24 -11.13
CA GLY A 146 7.77 0.01 -11.84
C GLY A 146 7.65 0.06 -13.37
N THR A 147 6.49 -0.32 -13.90
CA THR A 147 6.25 -0.40 -15.35
C THR A 147 5.55 0.87 -15.88
N PRO A 148 5.71 1.19 -17.17
CA PRO A 148 4.92 2.24 -17.82
C PRO A 148 3.41 2.04 -17.62
N PHE A 149 2.68 3.15 -17.55
CA PHE A 149 1.24 3.14 -17.28
C PHE A 149 0.46 2.63 -18.48
N ALA A 150 -0.28 1.55 -18.28
CA ALA A 150 -1.24 1.08 -19.27
C ALA A 150 -2.50 1.96 -19.23
N ALA A 151 -3.12 2.20 -20.40
CA ALA A 151 -4.27 3.10 -20.52
C ALA A 151 -5.44 2.77 -19.58
N TRP A 152 -5.61 1.51 -19.19
CA TRP A 152 -6.67 1.11 -18.27
C TRP A 152 -6.46 1.65 -16.85
N MET A 153 -5.22 1.94 -16.44
CA MET A 153 -4.91 2.38 -15.07
C MET A 153 -5.52 3.76 -14.78
N GLY A 154 -5.55 4.66 -15.77
CA GLY A 154 -6.18 5.98 -15.65
C GLY A 154 -7.71 5.93 -15.47
N LYS A 155 -8.35 4.76 -15.58
CA LYS A 155 -9.76 4.57 -15.25
C LYS A 155 -10.00 4.36 -13.74
N TYR A 156 -8.94 4.07 -12.98
CA TYR A 156 -9.02 3.73 -11.55
C TYR A 156 -8.16 4.66 -10.69
N TYR A 157 -7.08 5.19 -11.25
CA TYR A 157 -6.18 6.13 -10.60
C TYR A 157 -6.38 7.54 -11.18
N GLU A 158 -6.84 8.46 -10.34
CA GLU A 158 -7.17 9.84 -10.72
C GLU A 158 -5.91 10.68 -10.96
N LYS A 159 -4.84 10.40 -10.22
CA LYS A 159 -3.56 11.09 -10.34
C LYS A 159 -2.41 10.12 -10.59
N LEU A 160 -1.61 10.44 -11.61
CA LEU A 160 -0.40 9.72 -12.04
C LEU A 160 0.86 10.51 -11.67
#